data_AF-A0A961D346-F1
#
_entry.id   AF-A0A961D346-F1
#
_cell.length_a   1.000
_cell.length_b   1.000
_cell.length_c   1.000
_cell.angle_alpha   90.00
_cell.angle_beta   90.00
_cell.angle_gamma   90.00
#
_symmetry.space_group_name_H-M   'P 1'
#
loop_
_entity.id
_entity.type
_entity.pdbx_description
1 polymer ?
#
loop_
_entity_poly.entity_id
_entity_poly.type
_entity_poly.pdbx_seq_one_letter_code
_entity_poly.pdbx_strand_id
1 'polypeptide(L)'
;FLNVFRKVGGDFDVHDDGIRFWHPGGPLKPVTIETDVHPGFMTDWQQPLVVALTQAEGVSTIHETVYENRFGFTEALNQMGANIVVHPDGLADPARRVKRREFEQAAVITGPTPLTGADIEVPDLRGGFSHLIAALTASGQTKVTNLGIISRGYENFIEKLRLLGADFVFEG
;
A
#
# COMPACT_ATOMS: atom_id res chain seq x y z
N PHE A 1 -1.14 0.31 13.30
CA PHE A 1 -2.07 0.58 12.18
C PHE A 1 -2.94 1.81 12.40
N LEU A 2 -3.90 1.77 13.34
CA LEU A 2 -4.94 2.80 13.54
C LEU A 2 -4.42 4.25 13.63
N ASN A 3 -3.33 4.47 14.37
CA ASN A 3 -2.72 5.80 14.46
C ASN A 3 -2.19 6.31 13.11
N VAL A 4 -1.64 5.43 12.27
CA VAL A 4 -1.17 5.79 10.93
C VAL A 4 -2.35 6.10 10.02
N PHE A 5 -3.42 5.29 10.07
CA PHE A 5 -4.65 5.54 9.32
C PHE A 5 -5.22 6.95 9.58
N ARG A 6 -5.26 7.37 10.86
CA ARG A 6 -5.67 8.75 11.21
C ARG A 6 -4.70 9.82 10.75
N LYS A 7 -3.40 9.58 10.85
CA LYS A 7 -2.37 10.53 10.36
C LYS A 7 -2.50 10.80 8.87
N VAL A 8 -2.81 9.77 8.08
CA VAL A 8 -3.02 9.88 6.63
C VAL A 8 -4.32 10.63 6.31
N GLY A 9 -5.28 10.69 7.23
CA GLY A 9 -6.52 11.46 7.07
C GLY A 9 -7.80 10.64 7.20
N GLY A 10 -7.71 9.31 7.34
CA GLY A 10 -8.88 8.48 7.63
C GLY A 10 -9.39 8.64 9.07
N ASP A 11 -10.57 8.13 9.34
CA ASP A 11 -11.11 8.04 10.70
C ASP A 11 -11.83 6.71 10.92
N PHE A 12 -11.99 6.33 12.19
CA PHE A 12 -12.56 5.03 12.52
C PHE A 12 -13.33 5.04 13.84
N ASP A 13 -14.31 4.14 13.94
CA ASP A 13 -15.08 3.85 15.15
C ASP A 13 -14.92 2.38 15.50
N VAL A 14 -14.74 2.11 16.79
CA VAL A 14 -14.66 0.75 17.32
C VAL A 14 -16.04 0.37 17.86
N HIS A 15 -16.55 -0.76 17.39
CA HIS A 15 -17.81 -1.36 17.81
C HIS A 15 -17.53 -2.74 18.41
N ASP A 16 -18.54 -3.33 19.07
CA ASP A 16 -18.39 -4.65 19.70
C ASP A 16 -18.13 -5.77 18.67
N ASP A 17 -18.60 -5.60 17.44
CA ASP A 17 -18.53 -6.56 16.34
C ASP A 17 -17.47 -6.22 15.29
N GLY A 18 -16.73 -5.11 15.45
CA GLY A 18 -15.68 -4.75 14.51
C GLY A 18 -15.23 -3.29 14.57
N ILE A 19 -14.58 -2.86 13.49
CA ILE A 19 -14.10 -1.48 13.34
C ILE A 19 -14.63 -0.94 12.02
N ARG A 20 -15.33 0.19 12.09
CA ARG A 20 -15.77 0.93 10.91
C ARG A 20 -14.70 1.92 10.53
N PHE A 21 -14.26 1.90 9.26
CA PHE A 21 -13.31 2.86 8.71
C PHE A 21 -14.00 3.76 7.69
N TRP A 22 -13.65 5.05 7.66
CA TRP A 22 -14.06 5.97 6.60
C TRP A 22 -13.01 7.06 6.39
N HIS A 23 -13.22 7.85 5.35
CA HIS A 23 -12.45 9.07 5.11
C HIS A 23 -13.42 10.27 5.20
N PRO A 24 -13.21 11.23 6.11
CA PRO A 24 -14.14 12.35 6.34
C PRO A 24 -14.16 13.39 5.20
N GLY A 25 -13.29 13.24 4.19
CA GLY A 25 -13.10 14.19 3.10
C GLY A 25 -11.81 15.01 3.25
N GLY A 26 -11.46 15.77 2.20
CA GLY A 26 -10.20 16.53 2.13
C GLY A 26 -9.04 15.75 1.52
N PRO A 27 -7.82 16.32 1.51
CA PRO A 27 -6.64 15.66 0.95
C PRO A 27 -6.06 14.63 1.93
N LEU A 28 -5.57 13.53 1.38
CA LEU A 28 -4.74 12.60 2.15
C LEU A 28 -3.40 13.25 2.47
N LYS A 29 -2.88 12.95 3.66
CA LYS A 29 -1.66 13.54 4.19
C LYS A 29 -0.51 12.55 4.10
N PRO A 30 0.70 13.04 3.74
CA PRO A 30 1.86 12.20 3.68
C PRO A 30 2.29 11.77 5.08
N VAL A 31 2.95 10.62 5.17
CA VAL A 31 3.50 10.11 6.42
C VAL A 31 4.90 9.54 6.22
N THR A 32 5.71 9.65 7.27
CA THR A 32 6.93 8.86 7.41
C THR A 32 6.65 7.73 8.38
N ILE A 33 6.84 6.49 7.94
CA ILE A 33 6.67 5.31 8.78
C ILE A 33 7.89 4.39 8.69
N GLU A 34 8.14 3.70 9.79
CA GLU A 34 9.12 2.63 9.88
C GLU A 34 8.36 1.35 10.28
N THR A 35 8.55 0.28 9.51
CA THR A 35 8.00 -1.02 9.88
C THR A 35 8.77 -1.58 11.07
N ASP A 36 8.11 -2.31 11.95
CA ASP A 36 8.76 -2.96 13.10
C ASP A 36 7.99 -4.24 13.50
N VAL A 37 8.59 -5.05 14.37
CA VAL A 37 7.91 -6.17 15.01
C VAL A 37 6.75 -5.68 15.88
N HIS A 38 5.79 -6.56 16.17
CA HIS A 38 4.68 -6.21 17.06
C HIS A 38 5.20 -5.71 18.43
N PRO A 39 4.69 -4.58 18.97
CA PRO A 39 3.46 -3.85 18.60
C PRO A 39 3.64 -2.69 17.59
N GLY A 40 4.78 -2.59 16.92
CA GLY A 40 5.06 -1.56 15.93
C GLY A 40 4.22 -1.66 14.66
N PHE A 41 4.55 -0.82 13.65
CA PHE A 41 3.85 -0.86 12.37
C PHE A 41 4.25 -2.12 11.60
N MET A 42 3.33 -3.07 11.48
CA MET A 42 3.64 -4.34 10.83
C MET A 42 3.95 -4.14 9.34
N THR A 43 4.99 -4.83 8.89
CA THR A 43 5.44 -4.88 7.49
C THR A 43 4.35 -5.35 6.50
N ASP A 44 3.37 -6.15 6.94
CA ASP A 44 2.22 -6.52 6.10
C ASP A 44 1.28 -5.35 5.76
N TRP A 45 1.28 -4.27 6.54
CA TRP A 45 0.37 -3.13 6.34
C TRP A 45 0.91 -2.05 5.41
N GLN A 46 2.20 -2.07 5.08
CA GLN A 46 2.84 -0.99 4.33
C GLN A 46 2.41 -0.95 2.86
N GLN A 47 2.18 -2.10 2.24
CA GLN A 47 1.91 -2.18 0.79
C GLN A 47 0.58 -1.51 0.39
N PRO A 48 -0.58 -1.82 1.02
CA PRO A 48 -1.81 -1.10 0.72
C PRO A 48 -1.74 0.38 1.14
N LEU A 49 -0.98 0.70 2.19
CA LEU A 49 -0.74 2.08 2.59
C LEU A 49 0.01 2.85 1.50
N VAL A 50 1.04 2.28 0.87
CA VAL A 50 1.77 2.90 -0.24
C VAL A 50 0.82 3.31 -1.37
N VAL A 51 -0.17 2.49 -1.71
CA VAL A 51 -1.19 2.85 -2.71
C VAL A 51 -1.99 4.08 -2.29
N ALA A 52 -2.40 4.17 -1.03
CA ALA A 52 -3.07 5.37 -0.53
C ALA A 52 -2.15 6.61 -0.55
N LEU A 53 -0.85 6.42 -0.28
CA LEU A 53 0.12 7.51 -0.25
C LEU A 53 0.48 8.04 -1.65
N THR A 54 0.27 7.28 -2.72
CA THR A 54 0.36 7.84 -4.09
C THR A 54 -0.69 8.92 -4.31
N GLN A 55 -1.78 8.92 -3.54
CA GLN A 55 -2.86 9.92 -3.60
C GLN A 55 -2.71 11.03 -2.55
N ALA A 56 -1.71 10.97 -1.67
CA ALA A 56 -1.49 11.97 -0.62
C ALA A 56 -0.76 13.22 -1.13
N GLU A 57 -1.07 14.39 -0.58
CA GLU A 57 -0.44 15.66 -0.97
C GLU A 57 0.92 15.84 -0.29
N GLY A 58 2.00 15.53 -1.01
CA GLY A 58 3.36 15.73 -0.55
C GLY A 58 4.20 14.45 -0.63
N VAL A 59 5.25 14.40 0.21
CA VAL A 59 6.25 13.32 0.17
C VAL A 59 6.11 12.43 1.39
N SER A 60 5.85 11.15 1.15
CA SER A 60 5.84 10.10 2.17
C SER A 60 7.10 9.26 2.10
N THR A 61 7.46 8.64 3.22
CA THR A 61 8.62 7.75 3.29
C THR A 61 8.30 6.51 4.10
N ILE A 62 8.58 5.34 3.52
CA ILE A 62 8.44 4.05 4.20
C ILE A 62 9.84 3.49 4.41
N HIS A 63 10.21 3.21 5.66
CA HIS A 63 11.39 2.43 6.01
C HIS A 63 10.95 0.99 6.28
N GLU A 64 11.43 0.05 5.48
CA GLU A 64 11.19 -1.38 5.66
C GLU A 64 12.41 -2.01 6.37
N THR A 65 12.22 -2.36 7.64
CA THR A 65 13.29 -2.86 8.53
C THR A 65 13.15 -4.35 8.87
N VAL A 66 12.08 -5.00 8.40
CA VAL A 66 11.75 -6.38 8.72
C VAL A 66 12.11 -7.32 7.56
N TYR A 67 11.94 -6.89 6.31
CA TYR A 67 12.24 -7.68 5.11
C TYR A 67 13.12 -6.96 4.10
N GLU A 68 14.00 -7.71 3.44
CA GLU A 68 15.07 -7.16 2.59
C GLU A 68 14.64 -6.85 1.15
N ASN A 69 13.48 -7.36 0.71
CA ASN A 69 12.98 -7.17 -0.65
C ASN A 69 11.45 -7.14 -0.68
N ARG A 70 10.87 -6.04 -0.20
CA ARG A 70 9.41 -5.94 -0.02
C ARG A 70 8.72 -4.86 -0.83
N PHE A 71 9.48 -4.08 -1.58
CA PHE A 71 8.96 -3.02 -2.44
C PHE A 71 8.76 -3.43 -3.91
N GLY A 72 8.95 -4.69 -4.30
CA GLY A 72 8.79 -5.12 -5.70
C GLY A 72 7.43 -4.75 -6.33
N PHE A 73 6.36 -4.68 -5.55
CA PHE A 73 5.03 -4.26 -6.02
C PHE A 73 4.97 -2.80 -6.53
N THR A 74 5.94 -1.95 -6.17
CA THR A 74 5.94 -0.54 -6.58
C THR A 74 6.26 -0.35 -8.05
N GLU A 75 6.86 -1.34 -8.72
CA GLU A 75 7.12 -1.28 -10.16
C GLU A 75 5.82 -1.19 -10.96
N ALA A 76 4.82 -2.02 -10.64
CA ALA A 76 3.50 -1.97 -11.26
C ALA A 76 2.79 -0.64 -10.95
N LEU A 77 2.89 -0.12 -9.72
CA LEU A 77 2.35 1.20 -9.37
C LEU A 77 2.97 2.31 -10.22
N ASN A 78 4.29 2.29 -10.44
CA ASN A 78 4.96 3.26 -11.31
C ASN A 78 4.55 3.09 -12.78
N GLN A 79 4.29 1.87 -13.26
CA GLN A 79 3.71 1.65 -14.60
C GLN A 79 2.30 2.26 -14.72
N MET A 80 1.55 2.30 -13.62
CA MET A 80 0.26 2.97 -13.51
C MET A 80 0.37 4.49 -13.28
N GLY A 81 1.57 5.06 -13.29
CA GLY A 81 1.80 6.51 -13.19
C GLY A 81 2.16 7.03 -11.80
N ALA A 82 2.37 6.15 -10.80
CA ALA A 82 2.87 6.59 -9.50
C ALA A 82 4.28 7.19 -9.60
N ASN A 83 4.64 8.02 -8.61
CA ASN A 83 6.00 8.52 -8.44
C ASN A 83 6.60 7.92 -7.15
N ILE A 84 7.16 6.72 -7.28
CA ILE A 84 7.80 5.97 -6.20
C ILE A 84 9.26 5.70 -6.54
N VAL A 85 10.16 6.10 -5.65
CA VAL A 85 11.60 5.78 -5.72
C VAL A 85 11.94 4.84 -4.59
N VAL A 86 12.38 3.63 -4.94
CA VAL A 86 12.89 2.66 -3.98
C VAL A 86 14.40 2.87 -3.80
N HIS A 87 14.82 2.92 -2.55
CA HIS A 87 16.20 2.95 -2.11
C HIS A 87 16.52 1.59 -1.48
N PRO A 88 17.12 0.64 -2.24
CA PRO A 88 17.43 -0.71 -1.75
C PRO A 88 18.40 -0.67 -0.57
N ASP A 89 19.35 0.25 -0.63
CA ASP A 89 20.30 0.52 0.45
C ASP A 89 19.76 1.60 1.39
N GLY A 90 18.44 1.72 1.54
CA GLY A 90 17.76 2.66 2.44
C GLY A 90 18.13 4.13 2.22
N LEU A 91 17.67 4.99 3.13
CA LEU A 91 18.00 6.41 3.11
C LEU A 91 19.07 6.73 4.15
N ALA A 92 19.99 7.64 3.80
CA ALA A 92 20.92 8.19 4.76
C ALA A 92 20.17 9.14 5.71
N ASP A 93 20.07 8.76 6.98
CA ASP A 93 19.53 9.61 8.03
C ASP A 93 20.64 9.96 9.05
N PRO A 94 21.23 11.17 8.95
CA PRO A 94 22.26 11.61 9.89
C PRO A 94 21.74 11.84 11.32
N ALA A 95 20.42 11.91 11.52
CA ALA A 95 19.80 12.09 12.83
C ALA A 95 19.46 10.76 13.53
N ARG A 96 19.68 9.61 12.89
CA ARG A 96 19.31 8.31 13.42
C ARG A 96 20.21 7.93 14.60
N ARG A 97 19.60 7.79 15.79
CA ARG A 97 20.30 7.42 17.03
C ARG A 97 20.78 5.96 17.06
N VAL A 98 20.15 5.10 16.26
CA VAL A 98 20.45 3.67 16.18
C VAL A 98 21.01 3.38 14.79
N LYS A 99 22.09 2.59 14.75
CA LYS A 99 22.72 2.17 13.50
C LYS A 99 21.71 1.39 12.66
N ARG A 100 21.64 1.72 11.38
CA ARG A 100 20.79 1.03 10.41
C ARG A 100 21.19 -0.45 10.28
N ARG A 101 20.19 -1.30 10.09
CA ARG A 101 20.36 -2.73 9.80
C ARG A 101 20.83 -2.91 8.36
N GLU A 102 21.60 -3.96 8.12
CA GLU A 102 22.32 -4.21 6.87
C GLU A 102 21.39 -4.34 5.64
N PHE A 103 20.12 -4.69 5.85
CA PHE A 103 19.15 -4.98 4.79
C PHE A 103 17.87 -4.13 4.84
N GLU A 104 17.90 -2.99 5.53
CA GLU A 104 16.74 -2.10 5.56
C GLU A 104 16.57 -1.38 4.22
N GLN A 105 15.37 -1.43 3.63
CA GLN A 105 15.06 -0.67 2.42
C GLN A 105 14.25 0.59 2.76
N ALA A 106 14.19 1.55 1.85
CA ALA A 106 13.26 2.66 1.96
C ALA A 106 12.54 2.90 0.63
N ALA A 107 11.33 3.43 0.69
CA ALA A 107 10.60 3.93 -0.47
C ALA A 107 10.16 5.37 -0.21
N VAL A 108 10.42 6.25 -1.18
CA VAL A 108 9.94 7.63 -1.19
C VAL A 108 8.79 7.72 -2.19
N ILE A 109 7.63 8.17 -1.71
CA ILE A 109 6.40 8.26 -2.49
C ILE A 109 6.02 9.73 -2.57
N THR A 110 5.94 10.28 -3.79
CA THR A 110 5.56 11.67 -4.01
C THR A 110 4.17 11.71 -4.64
N GLY A 111 3.21 12.29 -3.92
CA GLY A 111 1.85 12.48 -4.40
C GLY A 111 1.40 13.95 -4.38
N PRO A 112 0.21 14.25 -4.91
CA PRO A 112 -0.72 13.27 -5.48
C PRO A 112 -0.30 12.87 -6.90
N THR A 113 -0.43 11.59 -7.22
CA THR A 113 -0.19 10.99 -8.55
C THR A 113 -1.40 10.15 -8.93
N PRO A 114 -2.32 10.68 -9.75
CA PRO A 114 -3.47 9.91 -10.22
C PRO A 114 -2.99 8.64 -10.95
N LEU A 115 -3.52 7.49 -10.57
CA LEU A 115 -3.20 6.24 -11.24
C LEU A 115 -4.04 6.09 -12.51
N THR A 116 -3.45 5.50 -13.54
CA THR A 116 -4.10 5.15 -14.80
C THR A 116 -4.09 3.65 -15.01
N GLY A 117 -5.14 3.16 -15.67
CA GLY A 117 -5.29 1.76 -15.99
C GLY A 117 -4.12 1.20 -16.78
N ALA A 118 -3.69 -0.01 -16.43
CA ALA A 118 -2.58 -0.71 -17.05
C ALA A 118 -2.80 -2.23 -17.02
N ASP A 119 -2.01 -2.96 -17.79
CA ASP A 119 -1.93 -4.42 -17.67
C ASP A 119 -0.87 -4.76 -16.62
N ILE A 120 -1.28 -5.37 -15.51
CA ILE A 120 -0.40 -5.69 -14.38
C ILE A 120 -0.52 -7.18 -14.00
N GLU A 121 0.61 -7.79 -13.68
CA GLU A 121 0.68 -9.17 -13.19
C GLU A 121 0.93 -9.18 -11.68
N VAL A 122 0.19 -9.99 -10.94
CA VAL A 122 0.42 -10.17 -9.50
C VAL A 122 1.64 -11.08 -9.27
N PRO A 123 2.75 -10.58 -8.69
CA PRO A 123 3.97 -11.39 -8.55
C PRO A 123 3.93 -12.31 -7.32
N ASP A 124 3.22 -11.90 -6.27
CA ASP A 124 3.17 -12.61 -4.99
C ASP A 124 1.87 -12.31 -4.22
N LEU A 125 1.64 -13.05 -3.13
CA LEU A 125 0.42 -12.96 -2.32
C LEU A 125 0.19 -11.57 -1.70
N ARG A 126 1.24 -10.97 -1.14
CA ARG A 126 1.15 -9.77 -0.31
C ARG A 126 1.16 -8.52 -1.17
N GLY A 127 2.04 -8.48 -2.18
CA GLY A 127 2.03 -7.46 -3.23
C GLY A 127 0.72 -7.47 -4.02
N GLY A 128 0.16 -8.66 -4.30
CA GLY A 128 -1.06 -8.80 -5.11
C GLY A 128 -2.27 -8.03 -4.62
N PHE A 129 -2.48 -7.98 -3.29
CA PHE A 129 -3.57 -7.20 -2.72
C PHE A 129 -3.44 -5.70 -3.03
N SER A 130 -2.21 -5.19 -3.06
CA SER A 130 -1.96 -3.77 -3.35
C SER A 130 -2.14 -3.45 -4.84
N HIS A 131 -1.83 -4.39 -5.74
CA HIS A 131 -2.10 -4.22 -7.18
C HIS A 131 -3.60 -4.09 -7.45
N LEU A 132 -4.42 -4.86 -6.75
CA LEU A 132 -5.86 -4.76 -6.85
C LEU A 132 -6.42 -3.45 -6.31
N ILE A 133 -5.92 -2.98 -5.16
CA ILE A 133 -6.32 -1.65 -4.64
C ILE A 133 -5.90 -0.57 -5.64
N ALA A 134 -4.71 -0.66 -6.23
CA ALA A 134 -4.24 0.26 -7.25
C ALA A 134 -5.16 0.23 -8.48
N ALA A 135 -5.52 -0.96 -8.97
CA ALA A 135 -6.43 -1.16 -10.09
C ALA A 135 -7.80 -0.52 -9.86
N LEU A 136 -8.36 -0.68 -8.65
CA LEU A 136 -9.65 -0.08 -8.26
C LEU A 136 -9.56 1.44 -8.01
N THR A 137 -8.36 1.96 -7.73
CA THR A 137 -8.12 3.39 -7.53
C THR A 137 -7.88 4.11 -8.86
N ALA A 138 -7.38 3.39 -9.87
CA ALA A 138 -6.98 3.97 -11.13
C ALA A 138 -8.15 4.41 -12.00
N SER A 139 -7.89 5.45 -12.80
CA SER A 139 -8.79 5.87 -13.86
C SER A 139 -8.60 4.98 -15.10
N GLY A 140 -9.71 4.59 -15.76
CA GLY A 140 -9.68 3.70 -16.91
C GLY A 140 -9.73 2.22 -16.52
N GLN A 141 -9.37 1.35 -17.46
CA GLN A 141 -9.44 -0.11 -17.27
C GLN A 141 -8.07 -0.67 -16.91
N THR A 142 -8.02 -1.46 -15.84
CA THR A 142 -6.83 -2.23 -15.45
C THR A 142 -7.11 -3.71 -15.65
N LYS A 143 -6.21 -4.42 -16.36
CA LYS A 143 -6.27 -5.88 -16.44
C LYS A 143 -5.26 -6.47 -15.45
N VAL A 144 -5.76 -7.27 -14.50
CA VAL A 144 -4.92 -7.93 -13.49
C VAL A 144 -4.85 -9.42 -13.77
N THR A 145 -3.64 -9.95 -13.95
CA THR A 145 -3.40 -11.39 -14.17
C THR A 145 -2.78 -12.06 -12.94
N ASN A 146 -2.80 -13.39 -12.93
CA ASN A 146 -2.23 -14.23 -11.85
C ASN A 146 -2.89 -14.03 -10.46
N LEU A 147 -4.18 -13.68 -10.44
CA LEU A 147 -4.96 -13.47 -9.21
C LEU A 147 -5.07 -14.70 -8.30
N GLY A 148 -4.89 -15.91 -8.84
CA GLY A 148 -4.96 -17.15 -8.07
C GLY A 148 -4.01 -17.20 -6.86
N ILE A 149 -2.91 -16.44 -6.89
CA ILE A 149 -1.98 -16.34 -5.76
C ILE A 149 -2.64 -15.66 -4.55
N ILE A 150 -3.53 -14.68 -4.76
CA ILE A 150 -4.19 -13.90 -3.68
C ILE A 150 -5.10 -14.79 -2.82
N SER A 151 -5.78 -15.75 -3.45
CA SER A 151 -6.67 -16.71 -2.79
C SER A 151 -5.98 -17.56 -1.71
N ARG A 152 -4.63 -17.65 -1.72
CA ARG A 152 -3.87 -18.37 -0.68
C ARG A 152 -3.86 -17.67 0.68
N GLY A 153 -4.14 -16.38 0.73
CA GLY A 153 -4.13 -15.60 1.98
C GLY A 153 -5.38 -14.77 2.24
N TYR A 154 -6.29 -14.66 1.26
CA TYR A 154 -7.54 -13.92 1.40
C TYR A 154 -8.72 -14.78 0.96
N GLU A 155 -9.47 -15.26 1.94
CA GLU A 155 -10.67 -16.06 1.71
C GLU A 155 -11.83 -15.20 1.17
N ASN A 156 -12.57 -15.73 0.18
CA ASN A 156 -13.76 -15.13 -0.42
C ASN A 156 -13.54 -13.68 -0.86
N PHE A 157 -12.33 -13.39 -1.33
CA PHE A 157 -11.89 -12.03 -1.59
C PHE A 157 -12.69 -11.35 -2.71
N ILE A 158 -12.94 -12.06 -3.81
CA ILE A 158 -13.77 -11.58 -4.92
C ILE A 158 -15.19 -11.22 -4.45
N GLU A 159 -15.78 -12.05 -3.59
CA GLU A 159 -17.12 -11.80 -3.07
C GLU A 159 -17.15 -10.57 -2.15
N LYS A 160 -16.14 -10.41 -1.29
CA LYS A 160 -15.99 -9.22 -0.44
C LYS A 160 -15.89 -7.94 -1.27
N LEU A 161 -15.16 -7.96 -2.39
CA LEU A 161 -15.09 -6.81 -3.30
C LEU A 161 -16.45 -6.49 -3.94
N ARG A 162 -17.20 -7.50 -4.39
CA ARG A 162 -18.57 -7.28 -4.92
C ARG A 162 -19.49 -6.67 -3.88
N LEU A 163 -19.45 -7.17 -2.64
CA LEU A 163 -20.25 -6.63 -1.54
C LEU A 163 -19.88 -5.18 -1.18
N LEU A 164 -18.62 -4.79 -1.41
CA LEU A 164 -18.16 -3.41 -1.26
C LEU A 164 -18.48 -2.52 -2.46
N GLY A 165 -19.08 -3.06 -3.53
CA GLY A 165 -19.48 -2.32 -4.72
C GLY A 165 -18.33 -2.03 -5.70
N ALA A 166 -17.26 -2.82 -5.66
CA ALA A 166 -16.16 -2.69 -6.63
C ALA A 166 -16.63 -3.03 -8.05
N ASP A 167 -16.21 -2.23 -9.04
CA ASP A 167 -16.52 -2.43 -10.46
C ASP A 167 -15.42 -3.25 -11.13
N PHE A 168 -15.72 -4.52 -11.46
CA PHE A 168 -14.79 -5.41 -12.15
C PHE A 168 -15.50 -6.57 -12.85
N VAL A 169 -14.82 -7.15 -13.84
CA VAL A 169 -15.18 -8.44 -14.44
C VAL A 169 -14.11 -9.45 -14.05
N PHE A 170 -14.53 -10.63 -13.59
CA PHE A 170 -13.64 -11.73 -13.24
C PHE A 170 -13.74 -12.84 -14.28
N GLU A 171 -12.68 -13.03 -15.04
CA GLU A 171 -12.51 -14.11 -16.00
C GLU A 171 -11.61 -15.16 -15.33
N GLY A 172 -12.20 -16.33 -15.02
CA GLY A 172 -11.57 -17.40 -14.23
C GLY A 172 -10.54 -18.21 -15.00
#